data_AF-A0A5P9ERE9-F1
#
_entry.id   AF-A0A5P9ERE9-F1
#
_cell.length_a   1.000
_cell.length_b   1.000
_cell.length_c   1.000
_cell.angle_alpha   90.00
_cell.angle_beta   90.00
_cell.angle_gamma   90.00
#
_symmetry.space_group_name_H-M   'P 1'
#
loop_
_entity.id
_entity.type
_entity.pdbx_description
1 polymer ?
#
loop_
_entity_poly.entity_id
_entity_poly.type
_entity_poly.pdbx_seq_one_letter_code
_entity_poly.pdbx_strand_id
1 'polypeptide(L)'
;MKNIHQPIKDIMSYYAQKLSNQKVLNILQKDSIESEDEAKDILLFLDSMCTEIAQDAQNNVVVLRQPIKTSDAEKICDVIEDYIEEIGYES
;
A
#
# COMPACT_ATOMS: atom_id res chain seq x y z
N MET A 1 0.27 -12.26 1.41
CA MET A 1 -0.27 -11.18 2.25
C MET A 1 -1.37 -11.66 3.22
N LYS A 2 -1.46 -12.97 3.52
CA LYS A 2 -2.52 -13.56 4.37
C LYS A 2 -2.62 -13.02 5.80
N ASN A 3 -1.56 -12.39 6.32
CA ASN A 3 -1.52 -11.84 7.68
C ASN A 3 -1.66 -10.31 7.73
N ILE A 4 -1.77 -9.65 6.57
CA ILE A 4 -1.98 -8.19 6.51
C ILE A 4 -3.47 -7.90 6.70
N HIS A 5 -3.76 -6.96 7.59
CA HIS A 5 -5.13 -6.54 7.90
C HIS A 5 -5.86 -6.05 6.65
N GLN A 6 -7.11 -6.50 6.45
CA GLN A 6 -7.89 -6.17 5.24
C GLN A 6 -8.01 -4.65 4.96
N PRO A 7 -8.20 -3.76 5.95
CA PRO A 7 -8.24 -2.32 5.71
C PRO A 7 -6.97 -1.76 5.05
N ILE A 8 -5.78 -2.32 5.35
CA ILE A 8 -4.53 -1.92 4.71
C ILE A 8 -4.56 -2.27 3.23
N LYS A 9 -4.96 -3.50 2.91
CA LYS A 9 -5.12 -3.95 1.51
C LYS A 9 -6.17 -3.14 0.76
N ASP A 10 -7.26 -2.74 1.42
CA ASP A 10 -8.32 -1.94 0.81
C ASP A 10 -7.82 -0.52 0.47
N ILE A 11 -7.08 0.12 1.39
CA ILE A 11 -6.49 1.45 1.16
C ILE A 11 -5.44 1.38 0.04
N MET A 12 -4.52 0.40 0.10
CA MET A 12 -3.53 0.21 -0.95
C MET A 12 -4.20 -0.05 -2.31
N SER A 13 -5.27 -0.85 -2.35
CA SER A 13 -6.02 -1.10 -3.58
C SER A 13 -6.69 0.16 -4.12
N TYR A 14 -7.28 0.99 -3.24
CA TYR A 14 -7.85 2.27 -3.62
C TYR A 14 -6.79 3.19 -4.25
N TYR A 15 -5.63 3.33 -3.63
CA TYR A 15 -4.57 4.19 -4.15
C TYR A 15 -3.88 3.60 -5.39
N ALA A 16 -3.75 2.29 -5.49
CA ALA A 16 -3.23 1.65 -6.70
C ALA A 16 -4.19 1.83 -7.88
N GLN A 17 -5.51 1.80 -7.66
CA GLN A 17 -6.50 2.18 -8.68
C GLN A 17 -6.38 3.66 -9.05
N LYS A 18 -6.34 4.55 -8.05
CA LYS A 18 -6.24 6.00 -8.25
C LYS A 18 -5.00 6.39 -9.06
N LEU A 19 -3.87 5.76 -8.77
CA LEU A 19 -2.58 5.99 -9.44
C LEU A 19 -2.39 5.14 -10.70
N SER A 20 -3.40 4.37 -11.12
CA SER A 20 -3.34 3.47 -12.27
C SER A 20 -2.18 2.45 -12.22
N ASN A 21 -1.78 2.03 -11.01
CA ASN A 21 -0.70 1.06 -10.80
C ASN A 21 -1.25 -0.38 -10.88
N GLN A 22 -1.36 -0.89 -12.10
CA GLN A 22 -1.92 -2.23 -12.35
C GLN A 22 -1.05 -3.36 -11.77
N LYS A 23 0.26 -3.16 -11.66
CA LYS A 23 1.17 -4.17 -11.11
C LYS A 23 0.85 -4.45 -9.64
N VAL A 24 0.77 -3.39 -8.85
CA VAL A 24 0.43 -3.48 -7.42
C VAL A 24 -0.97 -4.05 -7.24
N LEU A 25 -1.94 -3.66 -8.07
CA LEU A 25 -3.28 -4.26 -8.03
C LEU A 25 -3.24 -5.77 -8.24
N ASN A 26 -2.45 -6.24 -9.20
CA ASN A 26 -2.32 -7.68 -9.44
C ASN A 26 -1.68 -8.40 -8.24
N ILE A 27 -0.64 -7.81 -7.63
CA ILE A 27 0.01 -8.36 -6.43
C ILE A 27 -0.98 -8.43 -5.25
N LEU A 28 -1.72 -7.36 -4.99
CA LEU A 28 -2.74 -7.32 -3.94
C LEU A 28 -3.86 -8.34 -4.18
N GLN A 29 -4.27 -8.57 -5.43
CA GLN A 29 -5.28 -9.56 -5.80
C GLN A 29 -4.81 -11.01 -5.65
N LYS A 30 -3.52 -11.28 -5.90
CA LYS A 30 -2.91 -12.60 -5.64
C LYS A 30 -2.87 -12.93 -4.15
N ASP A 31 -2.92 -11.91 -3.29
CA ASP A 31 -2.77 -12.04 -1.84
C ASP A 31 -1.43 -12.71 -1.46
N SER A 32 -0.39 -12.51 -2.28
CA SER A 32 1.00 -12.99 -2.11
C SER A 32 1.98 -12.04 -2.82
N ILE A 33 3.18 -11.91 -2.26
CA ILE A 33 4.35 -11.36 -2.95
C ILE A 33 5.23 -12.57 -3.25
N GLU A 34 5.50 -12.83 -4.53
CA GLU A 34 6.09 -14.09 -5.01
C GLU A 34 7.53 -13.93 -5.50
N SER A 35 8.03 -12.69 -5.58
CA SER A 35 9.39 -12.39 -6.00
C SER A 35 9.91 -11.08 -5.42
N GLU A 36 11.24 -10.91 -5.42
CA GLU A 36 11.89 -9.64 -5.09
C GLU A 36 11.43 -8.49 -6.00
N ASP A 37 11.13 -8.77 -7.27
CA ASP A 37 10.65 -7.74 -8.19
C ASP A 37 9.25 -7.26 -7.80
N GLU A 38 8.37 -8.17 -7.37
CA GLU A 38 7.06 -7.80 -6.82
C GLU A 38 7.21 -7.00 -5.51
N ALA A 39 8.15 -7.38 -4.63
CA ALA A 39 8.45 -6.62 -3.42
C ALA A 39 8.92 -5.19 -3.76
N LYS A 40 9.85 -5.04 -4.71
CA LYS A 40 10.32 -3.73 -5.18
C LYS A 40 9.20 -2.89 -5.80
N ASP A 41 8.33 -3.49 -6.60
CA ASP A 41 7.18 -2.80 -7.18
C ASP A 41 6.20 -2.31 -6.08
N ILE A 42 6.04 -3.05 -4.98
CA ILE A 42 5.26 -2.62 -3.80
C ILE A 42 5.96 -1.48 -3.06
N LEU A 43 7.26 -1.59 -2.76
CA LEU A 43 8.01 -0.55 -2.04
C LEU A 43 8.00 0.80 -2.79
N LEU A 44 8.26 0.77 -4.10
CA LEU A 44 8.18 1.97 -4.94
C LEU A 44 6.77 2.58 -4.99
N PHE A 45 5.75 1.73 -4.87
CA PHE A 45 4.38 2.19 -4.79
C PHE A 45 4.07 2.88 -3.45
N LEU A 46 4.64 2.43 -2.33
CA LEU A 46 4.44 3.07 -1.04
C LEU A 46 4.82 4.54 -1.07
N ASP A 47 5.95 4.91 -1.69
CA ASP A 47 6.37 6.31 -1.85
C ASP A 47 5.32 7.17 -2.58
N SER A 48 4.80 6.63 -3.69
CA SER A 48 3.78 7.30 -4.52
C SER A 48 2.45 7.42 -3.77
N MET A 49 2.07 6.38 -3.05
CA MET A 49 0.87 6.34 -2.22
C MET A 49 0.96 7.34 -1.06
N CYS A 50 2.10 7.41 -0.36
CA CYS A 50 2.33 8.38 0.71
C CYS A 50 2.17 9.82 0.24
N THR A 51 2.73 10.14 -0.94
CA THR A 51 2.58 11.45 -1.56
C THR A 51 1.11 11.79 -1.82
N GLU A 52 0.35 10.84 -2.36
CA GLU A 52 -1.06 11.03 -2.68
C GLU A 52 -1.94 11.12 -1.42
N ILE A 53 -1.67 10.29 -0.41
CA ILE A 53 -2.36 10.36 0.90
C ILE A 53 -2.13 11.72 1.56
N ALA A 54 -0.90 12.24 1.51
CA ALA A 54 -0.61 13.56 2.10
C ALA A 54 -1.42 14.68 1.43
N GLN A 55 -1.58 14.63 0.10
CA GLN A 55 -2.42 15.58 -0.63
C GLN A 55 -3.90 15.41 -0.30
N ASP A 56 -4.40 14.17 -0.29
CA ASP A 56 -5.79 13.86 0.03
C ASP A 56 -6.15 14.27 1.47
N ALA A 57 -5.24 14.06 2.43
CA ALA A 57 -5.41 14.47 3.81
C ALA A 57 -5.51 16.00 3.95
N GLN A 58 -4.66 16.77 3.25
CA GLN A 58 -4.75 18.23 3.23
C GLN A 58 -6.08 18.74 2.67
N ASN A 59 -6.64 18.00 1.71
CA ASN A 59 -7.89 18.33 1.04
C ASN A 59 -9.14 17.73 1.73
N ASN A 60 -8.99 17.07 2.89
CA ASN A 60 -10.06 16.38 3.61
C ASN A 60 -10.82 15.35 2.75
N VAL A 61 -10.10 14.64 1.87
CA VAL A 61 -10.68 13.60 1.03
C VAL A 61 -11.10 12.41 1.89
N VAL A 62 -12.29 11.87 1.61
CA VAL A 62 -12.83 10.70 2.28
C VAL A 62 -12.50 9.46 1.45
N VAL A 63 -11.76 8.54 2.04
CA VAL A 63 -11.38 7.24 1.47
C VAL A 63 -12.06 6.15 2.29
N LEU A 64 -12.74 5.21 1.63
CA LEU A 64 -13.43 4.09 2.31
C LEU A 64 -14.31 4.52 3.50
N ARG A 65 -15.06 5.62 3.32
CA ARG A 65 -16.01 6.20 4.30
C ARG A 65 -15.37 6.89 5.52
N GLN A 66 -14.05 7.10 5.53
CA GLN A 66 -13.37 7.86 6.58
C GLN A 66 -12.43 8.91 5.97
N PRO A 67 -12.22 10.07 6.62
CA PRO A 67 -11.20 11.02 6.20
C PRO A 67 -9.82 10.36 6.29
N ILE A 68 -9.07 10.34 5.19
CA ILE A 68 -7.72 9.77 5.18
C ILE A 68 -6.74 10.71 5.88
N LYS A 69 -5.77 10.14 6.61
CA LYS A 69 -4.75 10.88 7.34
C LYS A 69 -3.36 10.41 6.93
N THR A 70 -2.37 11.28 7.12
CA THR A 70 -0.95 10.93 6.92
C THR A 70 -0.51 9.77 7.81
N SER A 71 -1.07 9.65 9.02
CA SER A 71 -0.80 8.53 9.93
C SER A 71 -1.41 7.19 9.49
N ASP A 72 -2.30 7.19 8.49
CA ASP A 72 -2.73 5.96 7.83
C ASP A 72 -1.64 5.47 6.85
N ALA A 73 -0.95 6.40 6.16
CA ALA A 73 0.17 6.06 5.28
C ALA A 73 1.35 5.47 6.07
N GLU A 74 1.73 6.10 7.18
CA GLU A 74 2.82 5.62 8.06
C GLU A 74 2.59 4.17 8.50
N LYS A 75 1.39 3.86 9.02
CA LYS A 75 1.04 2.50 9.44
C LYS A 75 1.05 1.49 8.30
N ILE A 76 0.65 1.91 7.11
CA ILE A 76 0.66 1.02 5.94
C ILE A 76 2.11 0.73 5.55
N CYS A 77 2.98 1.74 5.52
CA CYS A 77 4.41 1.54 5.26
C CYS A 77 5.01 0.57 6.27
N ASP A 78 4.85 0.83 7.57
CA ASP A 78 5.39 -0.03 8.63
C ASP A 78 4.97 -1.50 8.43
N VAL A 79 3.67 -1.76 8.26
CA VAL A 79 3.15 -3.13 8.13
C VAL A 79 3.61 -3.83 6.85
N ILE A 80 3.74 -3.08 5.75
CA ILE A 80 4.12 -3.67 4.45
C ILE A 80 5.63 -3.89 4.38
N GLU A 81 6.44 -2.98 4.91
CA GLU A 81 7.89 -3.12 5.01
C GLU A 81 8.24 -4.30 5.92
N ASP A 82 7.64 -4.38 7.12
CA ASP A 82 7.79 -5.52 8.04
C ASP A 82 7.42 -6.84 7.33
N TYR A 83 6.32 -6.86 6.58
CA TYR A 83 5.91 -8.05 5.85
C TYR A 83 6.90 -8.46 4.75
N ILE A 84 7.48 -7.51 4.03
CA ILE A 84 8.47 -7.76 2.98
C ILE A 84 9.78 -8.29 3.58
N GLU A 85 10.19 -7.76 4.74
CA GLU A 85 11.32 -8.26 5.51
C GLU A 85 11.07 -9.69 5.98
N GLU A 86 9.90 -9.97 6.57
CA GLU A 86 9.53 -11.31 7.06
C GLU A 86 9.60 -12.41 5.98
N ILE A 87 9.29 -12.06 4.72
CA ILE A 87 9.35 -13.01 3.59
C ILE A 87 10.72 -13.07 2.91
N GLY A 88 11.72 -12.32 3.41
CA GLY A 88 13.11 -12.40 2.99
C GLY A 88 13.43 -11.65 1.71
N TYR A 89 12.67 -10.62 1.37
CA TYR A 89 12.90 -9.77 0.20
C TYR A 89 13.48 -8.39 0.55
N GLU A 90 14.17 -8.26 1.69
CA GLU A 90 14.97 -7.07 1.99
C GLU A 90 15.96 -6.77 0.85
N SER A 91 15.91 -5.53 0.37
CA SER A 91 16.83 -4.96 -0.61
C SER A 91 18.16 -4.54 0.01
#